data_AF-A0A1F5YGJ0-F1
#
_entry.id   AF-A0A1F5YGJ0-F1
#
_cell.length_a   1.000
_cell.length_b   1.000
_cell.length_c   1.000
_cell.angle_alpha   90.00
_cell.angle_beta   90.00
_cell.angle_gamma   90.00
#
_symmetry.space_group_name_H-M   'P 1'
#
loop_
_entity.id
_entity.type
_entity.pdbx_description
1 polymer ?
#
loop_
_entity_poly.entity_id
_entity_poly.type
_entity_poly.pdbx_seq_one_letter_code
_entity_poly.pdbx_strand_id
1 'polypeptide(L)' 'MKAFGSGWTAEVFWKGIEVWNNEKGKPFLRFNGKTAELAKSIGAGGAEVSLAHDRSQAVAVALLLAPAGSNSDSGKK' A
#
# COMPACT_ATOMS: atom_id res chain seq x y z
N MET A 1 -6.01 5.61 1.53
CA MET A 1 -6.12 6.90 2.25
C MET A 1 -5.77 6.70 3.72
N LYS A 2 -6.65 6.09 4.53
CA LYS A 2 -6.42 5.90 5.99
C LYS A 2 -5.07 5.31 6.37
N ALA A 3 -4.56 4.34 5.60
CA ALA A 3 -3.25 3.72 5.86
C ALA A 3 -2.07 4.72 5.79
N PHE A 4 -2.21 5.85 5.10
CA PHE A 4 -1.25 6.95 5.09
C PHE A 4 -1.34 7.85 6.34
N GLY A 5 -2.24 7.56 7.28
CA GLY A 5 -2.53 8.46 8.41
C GLY A 5 -3.27 9.74 8.01
N SER A 6 -3.79 9.80 6.77
CA SER A 6 -4.45 10.98 6.21
C SER A 6 -5.83 10.69 5.62
N GLY A 7 -6.57 11.76 5.33
CA GLY A 7 -7.84 11.73 4.62
C GLY A 7 -7.67 11.96 3.11
N TRP A 8 -8.72 12.48 2.48
CA TRP A 8 -8.65 12.97 1.10
C TRP A 8 -7.94 14.34 1.11
N THR A 9 -6.73 14.39 0.56
CA THR A 9 -5.91 15.62 0.47
C THR A 9 -5.37 15.83 -0.95
N ALA A 10 -4.58 16.89 -1.15
CA ALA A 10 -3.90 17.14 -2.42
C ALA A 10 -2.81 16.08 -2.72
N GLU A 11 -2.24 15.48 -1.68
CA GLU A 11 -1.22 14.43 -1.73
C GLU A 11 -1.83 13.03 -1.79
N VAL A 12 -2.95 12.83 -1.10
CA VAL A 12 -3.65 11.53 -1.02
C VAL A 12 -5.02 11.65 -1.69
N PHE A 13 -5.04 11.39 -2.99
CA PHE A 13 -6.22 11.45 -3.84
C PHE A 13 -6.60 10.04 -4.33
N TRP A 14 -7.89 9.75 -4.47
CA TRP A 14 -8.34 8.39 -4.83
C TRP A 14 -7.80 7.92 -6.20
N LYS A 15 -7.69 8.80 -7.20
CA LYS A 15 -7.06 8.45 -8.50
C LYS A 15 -5.55 8.19 -8.39
N GLY A 16 -4.93 8.57 -7.28
CA GLY A 16 -3.53 8.25 -6.99
C GLY A 16 -3.35 6.88 -6.33
N ILE A 17 -4.45 6.17 -6.01
CA ILE A 17 -4.45 4.86 -5.37
C ILE A 17 -5.24 3.87 -6.24
N GLU A 18 -4.54 2.92 -6.82
CA GLU A 18 -5.14 1.92 -7.69
C GLU A 18 -5.06 0.54 -7.05
N VAL A 19 -6.14 -0.23 -7.15
CA VAL A 19 -6.16 -1.66 -6.81
C VAL A 19 -5.94 -2.44 -8.10
N TRP A 20 -4.92 -3.28 -8.12
CA TRP A 20 -4.59 -4.18 -9.23
C TRP A 20 -4.60 -5.61 -8.73
N ASN A 21 -4.85 -6.57 -9.62
CA ASN A 21 -4.69 -7.99 -9.32
C ASN A 21 -3.46 -8.51 -10.07
N ASN A 22 -2.65 -9.33 -9.40
CA ASN A 22 -1.57 -10.04 -10.07
C ASN A 22 -2.13 -11.23 -10.89
N GLU A 23 -1.25 -11.96 -11.58
CA GLU A 23 -1.64 -13.12 -12.41
C GLU A 23 -2.37 -14.22 -11.61
N LYS A 24 -2.12 -14.33 -10.30
CA LYS A 24 -2.78 -15.28 -9.40
C LYS A 24 -4.06 -14.72 -8.77
N GLY A 25 -4.48 -13.51 -9.14
CA GLY A 25 -5.66 -12.85 -8.62
C GLY A 25 -5.49 -12.20 -7.24
N LYS A 26 -4.29 -12.22 -6.63
CA LYS A 26 -4.04 -11.51 -5.36
C LYS A 26 -4.08 -10.00 -5.61
N PRO A 27 -4.91 -9.23 -4.88
CA PRO A 27 -4.94 -7.79 -5.03
C PRO A 27 -3.70 -7.14 -4.41
N PHE A 28 -3.25 -6.03 -5.01
CA PHE A 28 -2.17 -5.19 -4.53
C PHE A 28 -2.46 -3.71 -4.85
N LEU A 29 -1.77 -2.82 -4.15
CA LEU A 29 -1.93 -1.37 -4.35
C LEU A 29 -0.80 -0.81 -5.20
N ARG A 30 -1.18 0.07 -6.14
CA ARG A 30 -0.25 0.90 -6.89
C ARG A 30 -0.53 2.36 -6.56
N PHE A 31 0.52 3.12 -6.27
CA PHE A 31 0.43 4.55 -6.03
C PHE A 31 0.99 5.32 -7.21
N ASN A 32 0.32 6.40 -7.60
CA ASN A 32 0.72 7.27 -8.72
C ASN A 32 0.74 8.75 -8.29
N GLY A 33 1.49 9.58 -9.04
CA GLY A 33 1.61 11.02 -8.81
C GLY A 33 2.01 11.38 -7.37
N LYS A 34 1.38 12.42 -6.81
CA LYS A 34 1.66 12.91 -5.45
C LYS A 34 1.49 11.85 -4.35
N THR A 35 0.60 10.87 -4.54
CA THR A 35 0.42 9.80 -3.56
C THR A 35 1.61 8.84 -3.56
N ALA A 36 2.23 8.60 -4.71
CA ALA A 36 3.47 7.84 -4.79
C ALA A 36 4.65 8.59 -4.16
N GLU A 37 4.74 9.90 -4.37
CA GLU A 37 5.74 10.76 -3.75
C GLU A 37 5.63 10.73 -2.23
N LEU A 38 4.41 10.86 -1.69
CA LEU A 38 4.15 10.76 -0.26
C LEU A 38 4.51 9.36 0.27
N ALA A 39 4.12 8.29 -0.42
CA ALA A 39 4.47 6.93 0.00
C ALA A 39 5.99 6.76 0.15
N LYS A 40 6.77 7.32 -0.77
CA LYS A 40 8.24 7.31 -0.69
C LYS A 40 8.75 8.19 0.46
N SER A 41 8.20 9.38 0.66
CA SER A 41 8.69 10.32 1.68
C SER A 41 8.48 9.80 3.12
N ILE A 42 7.41 9.02 3.35
CA ILE A 42 7.17 8.37 4.64
C ILE A 42 7.90 7.02 4.78
N GLY A 43 8.71 6.64 3.79
CA GLY A 43 9.50 5.41 3.82
C GLY A 43 8.70 4.14 3.60
N ALA A 44 7.55 4.18 2.91
CA ALA A 44 6.81 2.95 2.60
C ALA A 44 7.59 2.10 1.58
N GLY A 45 7.91 0.86 1.98
CA GLY A 45 8.55 -0.15 1.12
C GLY A 45 7.59 -0.87 0.18
N GLY A 46 6.29 -0.72 0.41
CA GLY A 46 5.24 -1.36 -0.36
C GLY A 46 3.89 -1.21 0.35
N ALA A 47 2.87 -1.83 -0.21
CA ALA A 47 1.56 -1.87 0.40
C ALA A 47 0.83 -3.17 0.07
N GLU A 48 0.08 -3.69 1.04
CA GLU A 48 -0.81 -4.83 0.86
C GLU A 48 -2.25 -4.41 1.11
N VAL A 49 -3.17 -5.11 0.46
CA VAL A 49 -4.61 -4.92 0.64
C VAL A 49 -5.33 -6.26 0.65
N SER A 50 -6.33 -6.38 1.50
CA SER A 50 -7.32 -7.44 1.48
C SER A 50 -8.70 -6.83 1.34
N LEU A 51 -9.52 -7.43 0.48
CA LEU A 51 -10.86 -6.97 0.13
C LEU A 51 -11.85 -8.11 0.36
N ALA A 52 -12.99 -7.80 0.97
CA ALA A 52 -14.12 -8.70 1.07
C ALA A 52 -15.41 -7.92 0.86
N HIS A 53 -16.40 -8.53 0.24
CA HIS A 53 -17.70 -7.91 0.07
C HIS A 53 -18.82 -8.97 0.06
N ASP A 54 -20.02 -8.52 0.39
CA ASP A 54 -21.25 -9.27 0.19
C ASP A 54 -22.29 -8.37 -0.53
N ARG A 55 -23.57 -8.72 -0.46
CA ARG A 55 -24.65 -7.93 -1.09
C ARG A 55 -24.90 -6.59 -0.42
N SER A 56 -24.54 -6.47 0.85
CA SER A 56 -24.90 -5.35 1.72
C SER A 56 -23.72 -4.44 2.06
N GLN A 57 -22.50 -4.99 2.10
CA GLN A 57 -21.32 -4.32 2.62
C GLN A 57 -20.06 -4.69 1.82
N ALA A 58 -19.08 -3.81 1.87
CA ALA A 58 -17.72 -4.06 1.41
C ALA A 58 -16.73 -3.57 2.47
N VAL A 59 -15.68 -4.35 2.71
CA VAL A 59 -14.60 -4.04 3.64
C VAL A 59 -13.25 -4.18 2.97
N ALA A 60 -12.32 -3.30 3.36
CA ALA A 60 -10.95 -3.31 2.90
C ALA A 60 -10.01 -3.06 4.08
N VAL A 61 -8.96 -3.88 4.19
CA VAL A 61 -7.85 -3.65 5.11
C VAL A 61 -6.62 -3.39 4.26
N ALA A 62 -5.95 -2.26 4.51
CA ALA A 62 -4.75 -1.85 3.80
C ALA A 62 -3.60 -1.59 4.78
N LEU A 63 -2.41 -2.06 4.42
CA LEU A 63 -1.18 -1.96 5.20
C LEU A 63 -0.12 -1.26 4.36
N LEU A 64 0.57 -0.27 4.93
CA LEU A 64 1.83 0.23 4.38
C LEU A 64 2.97 -0.56 5.03
N LEU A 65 3.81 -1.15 4.19
CA LEU A 65 4.92 -1.98 4.66
C LEU A 65 6.15 -1.10 4.85
N ALA A 66 6.95 -1.40 5.87
CA ALA A 66 8.29 -0.86 5.97
C ALA A 66 9.16 -1.34 4.79
N PRO A 67 10.25 -0.64 4.45
CA PRO A 67 11.22 -1.14 3.49
C PRO A 67 11.73 -2.50 3.94
N ALA A 68 11.87 -3.45 3.02
CA ALA A 68 12.49 -4.72 3.33
C ALA A 68 13.91 -4.44 3.86
N GLY A 69 14.18 -4.80 5.11
CA GLY A 69 15.52 -4.71 5.67
C GLY A 69 16.46 -5.54 4.81
N SER A 70 17.56 -4.95 4.34
CA SER A 70 18.65 -5.73 3.76
C SER A 70 19.25 -6.58 4.89
N ASN A 71 18.81 -7.83 5.00
CA ASN A 71 19.45 -8.79 5.90
C ASN A 71 20.83 -9.13 5.31
N SER A 72 21.82 -8.28 5.55
CA SER A 72 23.22 -8.69 5.50
C SER A 72 23.51 -9.44 6.80
N ASP A 73 23.01 -10.66 6.90
CA ASP A 73 23.47 -11.61 7.91
C ASP A 73 24.90 -12.01 7.53
N SER A 74 25.85 -11.14 7.87
CA SER A 74 27.27 -11.49 7.89
C SER A 74 27.48 -12.43 9.06
N GLY A 75 27.25 -13.72 8.81
CA GLY A 75 27.64 -14.79 9.71
C GLY A 75 29.15 -14.74 9.96
N LYS A 76 29.57 -13.95 10.95
CA LYS A 76 30.86 -14.14 11.60
C LYS A 76 30.70 -15.29 12.58
N LYS A 77 31.15 -16.46 12.14
CA LYS A 77 31.67 -17.49 13.04
C LYS A 77 32.99 -17.02 13.64
#